data_AF-A0A7V3T5I5-F1
#
_entry.id   AF-A0A7V3T5I5-F1
#
_cell.length_a   1.000
_cell.length_b   1.000
_cell.length_c   1.000
_cell.angle_alpha   90.00
_cell.angle_beta   90.00
_cell.angle_gamma   90.00
#
_symmetry.space_group_name_H-M   'P 1'
#
loop_
_entity.id
_entity.type
_entity.pdbx_description
1 polymer ?
#
loop_
_entity_poly.entity_id
_entity_poly.type
_entity_poly.pdbx_seq_one_letter_code
_entity_poly.pdbx_strand_id
1 'polypeptide(L)'
;MRRGQVRPLLHRRGLRVHGRPRVHLRADQETRRGHLMPDLREQLRSILRGRVCLVGLGNVEQGDDGLGVRLAEALAHQASRLMALAPEVILAGTAPERWIGKLTNGAFDNVVFLDAVGCGAAPGSVVLLSADEMTARFPQVSTHKLALGLLARLIEANGRTKVWLLGVQPECLQPGSGLSPSVMAAIESLTALLAPQSEEALA
;
A
#
# COMPACT_ATOMS: atom_id res chain seq x y z
N MET A 1 -10.71 -40.32 -23.15
CA MET A 1 -11.72 -39.82 -22.19
C MET A 1 -11.45 -40.43 -20.82
N ARG A 2 -11.12 -39.62 -19.81
CA ARG A 2 -11.55 -39.73 -18.40
C ARG A 2 -10.94 -38.56 -17.62
N ARG A 3 -11.82 -37.69 -17.12
CA ARG A 3 -11.53 -36.49 -16.33
C ARG A 3 -10.95 -36.89 -14.97
N GLY A 4 -9.78 -36.36 -14.60
CA GLY A 4 -9.24 -36.46 -13.25
C GLY A 4 -9.86 -35.38 -12.35
N GLN A 5 -10.81 -35.75 -11.51
CA GLN A 5 -11.32 -34.92 -10.42
C GLN A 5 -10.21 -34.59 -9.43
N VAL A 6 -9.95 -33.31 -9.20
CA VAL A 6 -9.10 -32.84 -8.09
C VAL A 6 -9.96 -32.80 -6.82
N ARG A 7 -9.55 -33.58 -5.82
CA ARG A 7 -10.20 -33.63 -4.50
C ARG A 7 -9.81 -32.40 -3.64
N PRO A 8 -10.72 -31.81 -2.84
CA PRO A 8 -10.40 -30.70 -1.95
C PRO A 8 -9.46 -31.13 -0.81
N LEU A 9 -8.41 -30.34 -0.56
CA LEU A 9 -7.46 -30.50 0.54
C LEU A 9 -8.04 -29.91 1.84
N LEU A 10 -9.02 -30.60 2.44
CA LEU A 10 -9.60 -30.23 3.75
C LEU A 10 -9.25 -31.19 4.89
N HIS A 11 -8.13 -31.92 4.78
CA HIS A 11 -7.63 -32.75 5.89
C HIS A 11 -6.11 -32.68 6.04
N ARG A 12 -5.62 -31.58 6.59
CA ARG A 12 -4.46 -31.63 7.49
C ARG A 12 -4.74 -30.76 8.72
N ARG A 13 -4.98 -31.44 9.84
CA ARG A 13 -4.99 -30.87 11.18
C ARG A 13 -3.59 -30.37 11.52
N GLY A 14 -3.53 -29.18 12.11
CA GLY A 14 -2.43 -28.74 12.96
C GLY A 14 -1.50 -27.71 12.35
N LEU A 15 -1.86 -26.43 12.47
CA LEU A 15 -0.95 -25.43 13.06
C LEU A 15 -1.80 -24.25 13.52
N ARG A 16 -2.12 -24.22 14.82
CA ARG A 16 -2.58 -23.01 15.50
C ARG A 16 -1.35 -22.11 15.65
N VAL A 17 -1.40 -20.91 15.09
CA VAL A 17 -0.50 -19.81 15.46
C VAL A 17 -1.38 -18.68 15.96
N HIS A 18 -1.20 -18.35 17.23
CA HIS A 18 -1.85 -17.24 17.90
C HIS A 18 -1.48 -15.89 17.25
N GLY A 19 -2.51 -15.05 17.08
CA GLY A 19 -2.45 -13.58 17.11
C GLY A 19 -1.32 -12.88 16.36
N ARG A 20 -1.60 -12.44 15.13
CA ARG A 20 -1.16 -11.17 14.50
C ARG A 20 -1.74 -11.09 13.07
N PRO A 21 -2.17 -9.91 12.58
CA PRO A 21 -2.61 -9.74 11.19
C PRO A 21 -1.44 -10.07 10.26
N ARG A 22 -1.64 -11.07 9.40
CA ARG A 22 -0.64 -11.53 8.44
C ARG A 22 -0.49 -10.50 7.32
N VAL A 23 0.65 -9.82 7.29
CA VAL A 23 1.13 -9.04 6.15
C VAL A 23 1.50 -10.04 5.05
N HIS A 24 0.57 -10.32 4.13
CA HIS A 24 0.83 -11.18 2.97
C HIS A 24 1.38 -10.36 1.80
N LEU A 25 2.70 -10.32 1.68
CA LEU A 25 3.37 -9.85 0.47
C LEU A 25 3.20 -10.88 -0.64
N ARG A 26 3.30 -10.42 -1.89
CA ARG A 26 3.26 -11.25 -3.09
C ARG A 26 4.51 -12.13 -3.20
N ALA A 27 4.61 -13.17 -2.36
CA ALA A 27 5.64 -14.21 -2.43
C ALA A 27 5.26 -15.55 -1.73
N ASP A 28 4.00 -15.79 -1.35
CA ASP A 28 3.59 -17.10 -0.79
C ASP A 28 3.45 -18.22 -1.85
N GLN A 29 4.05 -18.05 -3.04
CA GLN A 29 4.31 -19.17 -3.94
C GLN A 29 5.72 -19.70 -3.68
N GLU A 30 5.79 -20.76 -2.86
CA GLU A 30 6.83 -21.80 -2.85
C GLU A 30 8.22 -21.41 -3.40
N THR A 31 9.09 -20.87 -2.56
CA THR A 31 10.53 -20.86 -2.88
C THR A 31 11.19 -22.11 -2.30
N ARG A 32 10.95 -23.26 -2.94
CA ARG A 32 11.98 -24.29 -2.99
C ARG A 32 13.12 -23.71 -3.83
N ARG A 33 14.19 -23.23 -3.18
CA ARG A 33 15.46 -22.68 -3.69
C ARG A 33 15.61 -21.15 -3.63
N GLY A 34 16.14 -20.67 -2.51
CA GLY A 34 17.23 -19.68 -2.44
C GLY A 34 17.18 -18.44 -3.34
N HIS A 35 16.35 -17.46 -3.00
CA HIS A 35 16.68 -16.03 -3.12
C HIS A 35 15.77 -15.25 -2.15
N LEU A 36 16.35 -14.66 -1.11
CA LEU A 36 15.61 -13.94 -0.07
C LEU A 36 15.24 -12.56 -0.63
N MET A 37 13.97 -12.31 -0.95
CA MET A 37 13.52 -10.95 -1.25
C MET A 37 13.57 -10.11 0.04
N PRO A 38 13.93 -8.82 -0.02
CA PRO A 38 13.95 -7.95 1.16
C PRO A 38 12.56 -7.91 1.82
N ASP A 39 12.54 -7.93 3.15
CA ASP A 39 11.34 -7.74 3.98
C ASP A 39 10.66 -6.41 3.59
N LEU A 40 9.32 -6.32 3.59
CA LEU A 40 8.58 -5.09 3.25
C LEU A 40 9.11 -3.87 4.01
N ARG A 41 9.54 -4.09 5.26
CA ARG A 41 10.19 -3.09 6.10
C ARG A 41 11.44 -2.49 5.44
N GLU A 42 12.28 -3.31 4.83
CA GLU A 42 13.51 -2.87 4.18
C GLU A 42 13.20 -2.09 2.89
N GLN A 43 12.23 -2.58 2.10
CA GLN A 43 11.76 -1.87 0.91
C GLN A 43 11.19 -0.48 1.28
N LEU A 44 10.29 -0.43 2.27
CA LEU A 44 9.72 0.83 2.74
C LEU A 44 10.79 1.78 3.28
N ARG A 45 11.76 1.28 4.07
CA ARG A 45 12.90 2.10 4.54
C ARG A 45 13.69 2.71 3.39
N SER A 46 13.91 1.95 2.31
CA SER A 46 14.60 2.47 1.13
C SER A 46 13.78 3.54 0.40
N ILE A 47 12.48 3.32 0.25
CA ILE A 47 11.55 4.25 -0.42
C ILE A 47 11.39 5.55 0.39
N LEU A 48 11.41 5.45 1.71
CA LEU A 48 11.25 6.59 2.62
C LEU A 48 12.52 7.45 2.77
N ARG A 49 13.63 7.11 2.09
CA ARG A 49 14.84 7.94 2.08
C ARG A 49 14.68 9.12 1.10
N GLY A 50 15.18 10.28 1.50
CA GLY A 50 15.16 11.50 0.68
C GLY A 50 13.84 12.28 0.81
N ARG A 51 13.49 13.03 -0.25
CA ARG A 51 12.23 13.80 -0.27
C ARG A 51 11.09 12.91 -0.74
N VAL A 52 10.17 12.62 0.17
CA VAL A 52 9.06 11.69 -0.10
C VAL A 52 7.72 12.37 0.05
N CYS A 53 6.81 12.05 -0.87
CA CYS A 53 5.41 12.45 -0.79
C CYS A 53 4.52 11.21 -0.62
N LEU A 54 3.73 11.18 0.44
CA LEU A 54 2.70 10.17 0.70
C LEU A 54 1.34 10.74 0.28
N VAL A 55 0.62 10.02 -0.57
CA VAL A 55 -0.64 10.49 -1.16
C VAL A 55 -1.75 9.53 -0.78
N GLY A 56 -2.60 9.97 0.14
CA GLY A 56 -3.77 9.22 0.61
C GLY A 56 -4.93 9.29 -0.38
N LEU A 57 -5.39 8.12 -0.82
CA LEU A 57 -6.45 7.96 -1.81
C LEU A 57 -7.69 7.27 -1.22
N GLY A 58 -8.81 7.42 -1.93
CA GLY A 58 -10.06 6.71 -1.68
C GLY A 58 -11.16 7.55 -1.06
N ASN A 59 -12.33 6.94 -0.88
CA ASN A 59 -13.55 7.57 -0.41
C ASN A 59 -13.88 7.16 1.03
N VAL A 60 -13.75 8.10 1.96
CA VAL A 60 -14.03 7.87 3.40
C VAL A 60 -15.48 7.48 3.69
N GLU A 61 -16.41 7.78 2.79
CA GLU A 61 -17.82 7.40 2.92
C GLU A 61 -18.09 5.96 2.45
N GLN A 62 -17.12 5.29 1.83
CA GLN A 62 -17.27 3.98 1.19
C GLN A 62 -16.51 2.86 1.92
N GLY A 63 -16.66 2.82 3.25
CA GLY A 63 -16.10 1.77 4.09
C GLY A 63 -14.57 1.73 4.00
N ASP A 64 -14.02 0.55 3.67
CA ASP A 64 -12.58 0.33 3.54
C ASP A 64 -11.91 1.10 2.40
N ASP A 65 -12.69 1.65 1.45
CA ASP A 65 -12.13 2.53 0.41
C ASP A 65 -11.48 3.77 1.03
N GLY A 66 -11.94 4.20 2.21
CA GLY A 66 -11.37 5.30 2.96
C GLY A 66 -9.97 5.04 3.53
N LEU A 67 -9.43 3.81 3.43
CA LEU A 67 -8.14 3.44 4.04
C LEU A 67 -7.02 4.42 3.71
N GLY A 68 -6.84 4.76 2.43
CA GLY A 68 -5.69 5.55 2.01
C GLY A 68 -5.69 6.94 2.62
N VAL A 69 -6.87 7.58 2.66
CA VAL A 69 -7.08 8.87 3.34
C VAL A 69 -6.83 8.74 4.85
N ARG A 70 -7.40 7.71 5.51
CA ARG A 70 -7.26 7.51 6.97
C ARG A 70 -5.81 7.24 7.39
N LEU A 71 -5.07 6.47 6.60
CA LEU A 71 -3.65 6.23 6.83
C LEU A 71 -2.84 7.52 6.66
N ALA A 72 -3.12 8.30 5.61
CA ALA A 72 -2.46 9.59 5.39
C ALA A 72 -2.77 10.60 6.51
N GLU A 73 -4.01 10.67 7.00
CA GLU A 73 -4.38 11.50 8.17
C GLU A 73 -3.54 11.15 9.40
N ALA A 74 -3.40 9.84 9.71
CA ALA A 74 -2.61 9.36 10.83
C ALA A 74 -1.12 9.74 10.68
N LEU A 75 -0.56 9.59 9.49
CA LEU A 75 0.83 9.92 9.20
C LEU A 75 1.09 11.43 9.22
N ALA A 76 0.17 12.25 8.71
CA ALA A 76 0.26 13.70 8.78
C ALA A 76 0.26 14.20 10.23
N HIS A 77 -0.57 13.59 11.08
CA HIS A 77 -0.63 13.90 12.51
C HIS A 77 0.64 13.47 13.27
N GLN A 78 1.33 12.41 12.83
CA GLN A 78 2.64 12.06 13.39
C GLN A 78 3.76 12.97 12.87
N ALA A 79 3.73 13.29 11.57
CA ALA A 79 4.70 14.17 10.92
C ALA A 79 4.71 15.58 11.53
N SER A 80 3.54 16.13 11.89
CA SER A 80 3.44 17.45 12.52
C SER A 80 4.16 17.55 13.87
N ARG A 81 4.50 16.41 14.49
CA ARG A 81 5.26 16.35 15.75
C ARG A 81 6.78 16.35 15.52
N LEU A 82 7.26 16.23 14.28
CA LEU A 82 8.67 16.12 13.92
C LEU A 82 9.03 17.19 12.87
N MET A 83 9.79 18.22 13.27
CA MET A 83 9.86 19.48 12.51
C MET A 83 10.77 19.50 11.26
N ALA A 84 11.63 18.50 10.99
CA ALA A 84 12.70 18.67 10.00
C ALA A 84 12.85 17.61 8.90
N LEU A 85 12.24 16.42 9.02
CA LEU A 85 12.51 15.30 8.08
C LEU A 85 11.29 14.43 7.75
N ALA A 86 10.09 14.89 8.08
CA ALA A 86 8.89 14.10 7.84
C ALA A 86 8.50 14.09 6.35
N PRO A 87 7.97 12.97 5.82
CA PRO A 87 7.39 12.93 4.48
C PRO A 87 6.29 13.99 4.34
N GLU A 88 6.20 14.58 3.14
CA GLU A 88 5.06 15.42 2.83
C GLU A 88 3.82 14.54 2.63
N VAL A 89 2.69 14.92 3.23
CA VAL A 89 1.46 14.12 3.15
C VAL A 89 0.37 14.89 2.45
N ILE A 90 -0.25 14.26 1.45
CA ILE A 90 -1.35 14.80 0.65
C ILE A 90 -2.59 13.94 0.88
N LEU A 91 -3.71 14.58 1.23
CA LEU A 91 -5.03 13.96 1.26
C LEU A 91 -5.72 14.20 -0.09
N ALA A 92 -5.52 13.29 -1.03
CA ALA A 92 -6.04 13.42 -2.39
C ALA A 92 -7.47 12.89 -2.54
N GLY A 93 -7.91 12.01 -1.65
CA GLY A 93 -9.23 11.40 -1.69
C GLY A 93 -9.45 10.69 -3.03
N THR A 94 -10.56 11.00 -3.71
CA THR A 94 -10.92 10.38 -4.99
C THR A 94 -10.39 11.12 -6.21
N ALA A 95 -9.64 12.21 -6.04
CA ALA A 95 -9.22 13.12 -7.13
C ALA A 95 -7.69 13.37 -7.15
N PRO A 96 -6.86 12.33 -7.31
CA PRO A 96 -5.40 12.46 -7.32
C PRO A 96 -4.86 13.36 -8.45
N GLU A 97 -5.57 13.46 -9.58
CA GLU A 97 -5.21 14.29 -10.73
C GLU A 97 -5.10 15.79 -10.39
N ARG A 98 -5.80 16.27 -9.36
CA ARG A 98 -5.71 17.66 -8.88
C ARG A 98 -4.31 18.02 -8.38
N TRP A 99 -3.52 17.01 -8.02
CA TRP A 99 -2.18 17.19 -7.46
C TRP A 99 -1.07 17.00 -8.49
N ILE A 100 -1.40 16.76 -9.76
CA ILE A 100 -0.42 16.38 -10.78
C ILE A 100 0.72 17.41 -10.89
N GLY A 101 0.41 18.70 -10.97
CA GLY A 101 1.44 19.75 -11.11
C GLY A 101 2.42 19.79 -9.95
N LYS A 102 1.97 19.43 -8.74
CA LYS A 102 2.82 19.33 -7.56
C LYS A 102 3.66 18.05 -7.60
N LEU A 103 3.08 16.93 -8.01
CA LEU A 103 3.76 15.64 -8.03
C LEU A 103 4.78 15.54 -9.18
N THR A 104 4.58 16.25 -10.29
CA THR A 104 5.46 16.21 -11.47
C THR A 104 6.61 17.22 -11.43
N ASN A 105 6.64 18.15 -10.46
CA ASN A 105 7.61 19.27 -10.44
C ASN A 105 9.06 18.86 -10.11
N GLY A 106 9.34 17.57 -9.84
CA GLY A 106 10.67 17.07 -9.52
C GLY A 106 11.13 17.33 -8.08
N ALA A 107 10.23 17.75 -7.19
CA ALA A 107 10.54 17.98 -5.78
C ALA A 107 10.69 16.70 -4.96
N PHE A 108 10.22 15.55 -5.47
CA PHE A 108 10.23 14.30 -4.72
C PHE A 108 11.13 13.25 -5.38
N ASP A 109 11.88 12.53 -4.56
CA ASP A 109 12.60 11.33 -4.98
C ASP A 109 11.63 10.15 -5.07
N ASN A 110 10.70 10.03 -4.11
CA ASN A 110 9.66 9.01 -4.12
C ASN A 110 8.27 9.61 -3.89
N VAL A 111 7.28 9.11 -4.64
CA VAL A 111 5.85 9.33 -4.38
C VAL A 111 5.21 7.98 -4.06
N VAL A 112 4.46 7.90 -2.96
CA VAL A 112 3.79 6.67 -2.53
C VAL A 112 2.29 6.91 -2.44
N PHE A 113 1.53 6.27 -3.33
CA PHE A 113 0.08 6.20 -3.25
C PHE A 113 -0.33 5.21 -2.16
N LEU A 114 -1.26 5.63 -1.29
CA LEU A 114 -1.86 4.80 -0.25
C LEU A 114 -3.32 4.57 -0.64
N ASP A 115 -3.73 3.32 -0.86
CA ASP A 115 -5.05 3.02 -1.44
C ASP A 115 -5.62 1.66 -1.01
N ALA A 116 -6.94 1.52 -1.11
CA ALA A 116 -7.61 0.23 -0.99
C ALA A 116 -7.48 -0.58 -2.30
N VAL A 117 -6.77 -1.70 -2.24
CA VAL A 117 -6.43 -2.50 -3.42
C VAL A 117 -6.96 -3.92 -3.30
N GLY A 118 -8.10 -4.17 -3.96
CA GLY A 118 -8.57 -5.54 -4.23
C GLY A 118 -7.56 -6.31 -5.09
N CYS A 119 -6.81 -7.21 -4.44
CA CYS A 119 -5.79 -8.07 -5.05
C CYS A 119 -6.11 -9.57 -4.90
N GLY A 120 -7.25 -9.92 -4.30
CA GLY A 120 -7.71 -11.29 -4.10
C GLY A 120 -7.04 -12.00 -2.92
N ALA A 121 -6.37 -11.25 -2.04
CA ALA A 121 -5.76 -11.75 -0.82
C ALA A 121 -6.77 -11.76 0.34
N ALA A 122 -6.32 -12.14 1.54
CA ALA A 122 -7.12 -11.99 2.76
C ALA A 122 -7.31 -10.50 3.12
N PRO A 123 -8.45 -10.08 3.65
CA PRO A 123 -8.65 -8.71 4.15
C PRO A 123 -7.53 -8.23 5.07
N GLY A 124 -7.11 -6.97 4.91
CA GLY A 124 -5.98 -6.37 5.62
C GLY A 124 -4.59 -6.74 5.07
N SER A 125 -4.50 -7.62 4.07
CA SER A 125 -3.22 -7.94 3.42
C SER A 125 -2.65 -6.72 2.70
N VAL A 126 -1.34 -6.53 2.78
CA VAL A 126 -0.63 -5.37 2.21
C VAL A 126 0.11 -5.78 0.94
N VAL A 127 0.04 -4.94 -0.10
CA VAL A 127 0.81 -5.09 -1.33
C VAL A 127 1.59 -3.80 -1.61
N LEU A 128 2.84 -3.95 -2.06
CA LEU A 128 3.65 -2.84 -2.57
C LEU A 128 3.92 -3.08 -4.04
N LEU A 129 3.70 -2.07 -4.88
CA LEU A 129 3.82 -2.17 -6.33
C LEU A 129 4.53 -0.95 -6.89
N SER A 130 5.40 -1.16 -7.86
CA SER A 130 5.99 -0.09 -8.67
C SER A 130 5.01 0.41 -9.75
N ALA A 131 5.31 1.56 -10.37
CA ALA A 131 4.54 2.10 -11.49
C ALA A 131 4.34 1.09 -12.64
N ASP A 132 5.37 0.31 -12.97
CA ASP A 132 5.31 -0.74 -13.98
C ASP A 132 4.32 -1.85 -13.60
N GLU A 133 4.36 -2.30 -12.34
CA GLU A 133 3.49 -3.36 -11.83
C GLU A 133 2.03 -2.90 -11.71
N MET A 134 1.79 -1.64 -11.35
CA MET A 134 0.45 -1.05 -11.35
C MET A 134 -0.18 -1.15 -12.74
N THR A 135 0.58 -0.77 -13.77
CA THR A 135 0.13 -0.78 -15.17
C THR A 135 -0.12 -2.21 -15.67
N ALA A 136 0.80 -3.14 -15.35
CA ALA A 136 0.73 -4.52 -15.83
C ALA A 136 -0.35 -5.36 -15.14
N ARG A 137 -0.67 -5.06 -13.87
CA ARG A 137 -1.45 -5.97 -13.02
C ARG A 137 -2.91 -5.59 -12.85
N PHE A 138 -3.29 -4.33 -13.04
CA PHE A 138 -4.67 -3.86 -12.79
C PHE A 138 -5.49 -3.38 -14.00
N PRO A 139 -5.33 -3.89 -15.24
CA PRO A 139 -6.18 -3.46 -16.33
C PRO A 139 -7.67 -3.87 -16.19
N GLN A 140 -8.06 -4.69 -15.20
CA GLN A 140 -9.40 -5.32 -15.17
C GLN A 140 -10.27 -5.07 -13.92
N VAL A 141 -9.87 -4.24 -12.93
CA VAL A 141 -10.58 -4.26 -11.62
C VAL A 141 -11.10 -2.90 -11.12
N SER A 142 -10.67 -1.76 -11.67
CA SER A 142 -11.31 -0.46 -11.40
C SER A 142 -10.78 0.62 -12.35
N THR A 143 -11.68 1.43 -12.92
CA THR A 143 -11.33 2.61 -13.74
C THR A 143 -10.43 3.61 -12.98
N HIS A 144 -10.54 3.67 -11.64
CA HIS A 144 -9.67 4.49 -10.80
C HIS A 144 -8.21 3.98 -10.74
N LYS A 145 -7.95 2.68 -11.00
CA LYS A 145 -6.60 2.08 -10.92
C LYS A 145 -5.82 2.19 -12.23
N LEU A 146 -6.51 2.14 -13.37
CA LEU A 146 -5.92 2.49 -14.67
C LEU A 146 -5.46 3.96 -14.67
N ALA A 147 -6.23 4.86 -14.06
CA ALA A 147 -5.86 6.26 -13.90
C ALA A 147 -4.58 6.43 -13.05
N LEU A 148 -4.41 5.62 -11.99
CA LEU A 148 -3.21 5.66 -11.14
C LEU A 148 -1.94 5.21 -11.85
N GLY A 149 -2.00 4.17 -12.68
CA GLY A 149 -0.85 3.74 -13.49
C GLY A 149 -0.40 4.83 -14.47
N LEU A 150 -1.35 5.51 -15.12
CA LEU A 150 -1.05 6.65 -16.00
C LEU A 150 -0.48 7.84 -15.22
N LEU A 151 -1.07 8.19 -14.08
CA LEU A 151 -0.56 9.26 -13.22
C LEU A 151 0.87 8.96 -12.75
N ALA A 152 1.16 7.72 -12.36
CA ALA A 152 2.50 7.29 -11.99
C ALA A 152 3.51 7.54 -13.13
N ARG A 153 3.17 7.14 -14.37
CA ARG A 153 4.02 7.42 -15.55
C ARG A 153 4.26 8.91 -15.78
N LEU A 154 3.23 9.75 -15.63
CA LEU A 154 3.36 11.20 -15.79
C LEU A 154 4.29 11.80 -14.74
N ILE A 155 4.24 11.31 -13.50
CA ILE A 155 5.14 11.73 -12.43
C ILE A 155 6.58 11.28 -12.71
N GLU A 156 6.77 10.01 -13.10
CA GLU A 156 8.11 9.48 -13.40
C GLU A 156 8.73 10.06 -14.68
N ALA A 157 7.94 10.73 -15.53
CA ALA A 157 8.42 11.34 -16.78
C ALA A 157 9.49 12.43 -16.57
N ASN A 158 9.61 12.97 -15.35
CA ASN A 158 10.71 13.87 -14.99
C ASN A 158 12.08 13.18 -14.87
N GLY A 159 12.12 11.84 -14.93
CA GLY A 159 13.34 11.02 -14.93
C GLY A 159 14.00 10.81 -13.57
N ARG A 160 13.52 11.48 -12.51
CA ARG A 160 14.08 11.40 -11.15
C ARG A 160 13.13 10.71 -10.18
N THR A 161 11.86 11.09 -10.19
CA THR A 161 10.88 10.61 -9.21
C THR A 161 10.53 9.14 -9.50
N LYS A 162 10.46 8.33 -8.44
CA LYS A 162 9.92 6.96 -8.48
C LYS A 162 8.57 6.89 -7.81
N VAL A 163 7.64 6.16 -8.42
CA VAL A 163 6.27 6.06 -7.93
C VAL A 163 5.97 4.64 -7.46
N TRP A 164 5.31 4.57 -6.30
CA TRP A 164 4.92 3.33 -5.64
C TRP A 164 3.45 3.38 -5.25
N LEU A 165 2.83 2.20 -5.19
CA LEU A 165 1.51 1.99 -4.61
C LEU A 165 1.64 1.02 -3.43
N LEU A 166 1.32 1.52 -2.24
CA LEU A 166 1.13 0.71 -1.04
C LEU A 166 -0.38 0.50 -0.87
N GLY A 167 -0.83 -0.68 -1.29
CA GLY A 167 -2.23 -1.07 -1.28
C GLY A 167 -2.58 -1.99 -0.12
N VAL A 168 -3.82 -1.92 0.37
CA VAL A 168 -4.37 -2.87 1.35
C VAL A 168 -5.64 -3.51 0.82
N GLN A 169 -5.75 -4.83 0.95
CA GLN A 169 -6.93 -5.58 0.57
C GLN A 169 -8.13 -5.20 1.46
N PRO A 170 -9.22 -4.63 0.89
CA PRO A 170 -10.41 -4.31 1.66
C PRO A 170 -11.21 -5.57 2.03
N GLU A 171 -11.99 -5.46 3.10
CA GLU A 171 -13.01 -6.42 3.54
C GLU A 171 -14.40 -5.98 3.06
N CYS A 172 -14.75 -4.72 3.27
CA CYS A 172 -16.09 -4.16 3.05
C CYS A 172 -16.01 -2.76 2.40
N LEU A 173 -16.65 -2.62 1.24
CA LEU A 173 -16.75 -1.34 0.50
C LEU A 173 -18.17 -0.76 0.58
N GLN A 174 -18.96 -1.16 1.59
CA GLN A 174 -20.33 -0.68 1.74
C GLN A 174 -20.36 0.77 2.25
N PRO A 175 -21.17 1.66 1.64
CA PRO A 175 -21.31 3.03 2.13
C PRO A 175 -21.73 3.09 3.60
N GLY A 176 -21.09 3.97 4.37
CA GLY A 176 -21.38 4.19 5.79
C GLY A 176 -20.96 3.06 6.75
N SER A 177 -20.32 2.00 6.26
CA SER A 177 -19.89 0.86 7.11
C SER A 177 -18.67 1.15 7.98
N GLY A 178 -17.93 2.24 7.70
CA GLY A 178 -16.66 2.54 8.36
C GLY A 178 -15.55 1.55 7.97
N LEU A 179 -14.38 1.68 8.59
CA LEU A 179 -13.27 0.75 8.36
C LEU A 179 -13.50 -0.58 9.08
N SER A 180 -13.26 -1.68 8.39
CA SER A 180 -13.30 -3.02 8.96
C SER A 180 -12.15 -3.24 9.95
N PRO A 181 -12.30 -4.16 10.92
CA PRO A 181 -11.25 -4.46 11.90
C PRO A 181 -9.92 -4.90 11.28
N SER A 182 -9.98 -5.67 10.18
CA SER A 182 -8.77 -6.15 9.48
C SER A 182 -8.01 -4.99 8.83
N VAL A 183 -8.72 -4.04 8.26
CA VAL A 183 -8.18 -2.83 7.64
C VAL A 183 -7.65 -1.83 8.68
N MET A 184 -8.35 -1.64 9.80
CA MET A 184 -7.84 -0.82 10.91
C MET A 184 -6.52 -1.35 11.46
N ALA A 185 -6.41 -2.67 11.67
CA ALA A 185 -5.16 -3.30 12.15
C ALA A 185 -4.00 -3.13 11.15
N ALA A 186 -4.31 -3.12 9.84
CA ALA A 186 -3.33 -2.82 8.80
C ALA A 186 -2.88 -1.35 8.87
N ILE A 187 -3.80 -0.41 9.06
CA ILE A 187 -3.46 1.03 9.22
C ILE A 187 -2.55 1.23 10.42
N GLU A 188 -2.84 0.63 11.58
CA GLU A 188 -1.98 0.73 12.76
C GLU A 188 -0.57 0.23 12.48
N SER A 189 -0.46 -0.95 11.85
CA SER A 189 0.82 -1.56 11.50
C SER A 189 1.61 -0.71 10.50
N LEU A 190 0.94 -0.18 9.47
CA LEU A 190 1.55 0.66 8.45
C LEU A 190 1.96 2.03 9.00
N THR A 191 1.14 2.62 9.88
CA THR A 191 1.47 3.87 10.56
C THR A 191 2.77 3.73 11.34
N ALA A 192 2.92 2.64 12.10
CA ALA A 192 4.16 2.36 12.84
C ALA A 192 5.39 2.10 11.92
N LEU A 193 5.18 1.57 10.72
CA LEU A 193 6.25 1.31 9.76
C LEU A 193 6.69 2.55 8.97
N LEU A 194 5.73 3.42 8.65
CA LEU A 194 5.92 4.61 7.83
C LEU A 194 6.20 5.86 8.65
N ALA A 195 5.98 5.82 9.97
CA ALA A 195 6.32 6.89 10.89
C ALA A 195 7.80 7.29 10.73
N PRO A 196 8.12 8.59 10.73
CA PRO A 196 9.51 9.03 10.72
C PRO A 196 10.21 8.47 11.97
N GLN A 197 11.33 7.78 11.77
CA GLN A 197 12.11 7.27 12.90
C GLN A 197 12.99 8.40 13.45
N SER A 198 12.98 8.60 14.77
CA SER A 198 13.96 9.48 15.41
C SER A 198 15.36 8.89 15.24
N GLU A 199 16.36 9.75 15.03
CA GLU A 199 17.78 9.35 14.90
C GLU A 199 18.36 8.67 16.15
N GLU A 200 17.62 8.63 17.27
CA GLU A 200 18.04 8.02 18.54
C GLU A 200 18.24 6.49 18.49
N ALA A 201 17.88 5.82 17.39
CA ALA A 201 18.11 4.38 17.19
C ALA A 201 19.44 4.03 16.50
N LEU A 202 20.33 4.99 16.28
CA LEU A 202 21.60 4.82 15.55
C LEU A 202 22.86 5.27 16.32
N ALA A 203 22.77 5.38 17.66
CA ALA A 203 23.94 5.56 18.54
C ALA A 203 24.34 4.23 19.21
#